data_AF-A0A314XU01-F1
#
_entry.id   AF-A0A314XU01-F1
#
_cell.length_a   1.000
_cell.length_b   1.000
_cell.length_c   1.000
_cell.angle_alpha   90.00
_cell.angle_beta   90.00
_cell.angle_gamma   90.00
#
_symmetry.space_group_name_H-M   'P 1'
#
loop_
_entity.id
_entity.type
_entity.pdbx_description
1 polymer ?
#
loop_
_entity_poly.entity_id
_entity_poly.type
_entity_poly.pdbx_seq_one_letter_code
_entity_poly.pdbx_strand_id
1 'polypeptide(L)'
;MEKIKDTDIHQEVVSLLTKLSDGWRQSCKDKGVIVHGGTCGQLLEKYKVKGQLNLIWSVDVLEENSDYVQFLILPEFAERLQIIFHSYTADKMNLCLLRCVEGDKVVPMRSPVDSSSSRVADPVEILSKPLSSLSLTDEPQTSSSGKSNISTWWRKKDTGLKR
;
A
#
# COMPACT_ATOMS: atom_id res chain seq x y z
N MET A 1 -35.87 5.04 5.36
CA MET A 1 -35.00 4.74 4.21
C MET A 1 -35.73 5.11 2.95
N GLU A 2 -35.29 6.16 2.27
CA GLU A 2 -35.84 6.54 0.97
C GLU A 2 -35.17 5.65 -0.09
N LYS A 3 -35.93 4.74 -0.70
CA LYS A 3 -35.41 3.94 -1.81
C LYS A 3 -35.13 4.88 -2.97
N ILE A 4 -33.96 4.74 -3.59
CA ILE A 4 -33.67 5.37 -4.88
C ILE A 4 -34.71 4.84 -5.86
N LYS A 5 -35.68 5.68 -6.24
CA LYS A 5 -36.74 5.34 -7.20
C LYS A 5 -36.27 5.47 -8.65
N ASP A 6 -35.21 6.25 -8.84
CA ASP A 6 -34.61 6.48 -10.14
C ASP A 6 -33.72 5.29 -10.53
N THR A 7 -34.14 4.58 -11.58
CA THR A 7 -33.44 3.41 -12.11
C THR A 7 -32.06 3.75 -12.65
N ASP A 8 -31.85 4.94 -13.19
CA ASP A 8 -30.56 5.36 -13.73
C ASP A 8 -29.55 5.62 -12.62
N ILE A 9 -30.00 6.26 -11.54
CA ILE A 9 -29.17 6.47 -10.34
C ILE A 9 -28.81 5.11 -9.72
N HIS A 10 -29.79 4.20 -9.59
CA HIS A 10 -29.52 2.86 -9.06
C HIS A 10 -28.47 2.11 -9.90
N GLN A 11 -28.61 2.15 -11.23
CA GLN A 11 -27.66 1.50 -12.14
C GLN A 11 -26.24 2.09 -12.03
N GLU A 12 -26.14 3.41 -11.86
CA GLU A 12 -24.85 4.08 -11.68
C GLU A 12 -24.19 3.73 -10.35
N VAL A 13 -24.96 3.71 -9.25
CA VAL A 13 -24.45 3.27 -7.94
C VAL A 13 -23.94 1.84 -8.01
N VAL A 14 -24.71 0.92 -8.62
CA VAL A 14 -24.28 -0.48 -8.80
C VAL A 14 -22.99 -0.54 -9.63
N SER A 15 -22.92 0.16 -10.76
CA SER A 15 -21.71 0.19 -11.59
C SER A 15 -20.49 0.71 -10.82
N LEU A 16 -20.67 1.73 -9.98
CA LEU A 16 -19.59 2.30 -9.18
C LEU A 16 -19.12 1.33 -8.08
N LEU A 17 -20.05 0.63 -7.43
CA LEU A 17 -19.73 -0.41 -6.46
C LEU A 17 -18.99 -1.59 -7.10
N THR A 18 -19.40 -2.01 -8.29
CA THR A 18 -18.68 -3.05 -9.05
C THR A 18 -17.27 -2.61 -9.40
N LYS A 19 -17.08 -1.37 -9.88
CA LYS A 19 -15.73 -0.83 -10.13
C LYS A 19 -14.88 -0.83 -8.86
N LEU A 20 -15.45 -0.39 -7.73
CA LEU A 20 -14.75 -0.38 -6.45
C LEU A 20 -14.34 -1.78 -5.98
N SER A 21 -15.21 -2.78 -6.12
CA SER A 21 -14.89 -4.18 -5.79
C SER A 21 -13.83 -4.76 -6.71
N ASP A 22 -13.80 -4.32 -7.97
CA ASP A 22 -12.78 -4.73 -8.95
C ASP A 22 -11.43 -4.02 -8.75
N GLY A 23 -11.30 -3.20 -7.71
CA GLY A 23 -10.08 -2.51 -7.34
C GLY A 23 -9.87 -1.15 -8.03
N TRP A 24 -10.82 -0.70 -8.84
CA TRP A 24 -10.73 0.65 -9.42
C TRP A 24 -10.81 1.71 -8.32
N ARG A 25 -10.00 2.78 -8.45
CA ARG A 25 -10.01 3.93 -7.55
C ARG A 25 -9.97 5.21 -8.36
N GLN A 26 -10.67 6.24 -7.88
CA GLN A 26 -10.61 7.56 -8.52
C GLN A 26 -9.21 8.18 -8.34
N SER A 27 -8.68 8.75 -9.42
CA SER A 27 -7.41 9.47 -9.42
C SER A 27 -7.43 10.60 -8.39
N CYS A 28 -6.30 10.81 -7.70
CA CYS A 28 -6.15 11.84 -6.68
C CYS A 28 -6.45 13.26 -7.20
N LYS A 29 -6.28 13.51 -8.50
CA LYS A 29 -6.53 14.81 -9.15
C LYS A 29 -8.01 15.20 -9.17
N ASP A 30 -8.92 14.24 -9.09
CA ASP A 30 -10.37 14.45 -9.18
C ASP A 30 -11.06 14.37 -7.82
N LYS A 31 -10.30 14.11 -6.75
CA LYS A 31 -10.81 14.05 -5.38
C LYS A 31 -11.05 15.48 -4.90
N GLY A 32 -12.30 15.92 -4.95
CA GLY A 32 -12.72 17.14 -4.27
C GLY A 32 -12.20 17.10 -2.83
N VAL A 33 -11.39 18.08 -2.45
CA VAL A 33 -10.72 18.12 -1.15
C VAL A 33 -11.79 18.03 -0.05
N ILE A 34 -11.75 16.98 0.77
CA ILE A 34 -12.56 16.92 1.99
C ILE A 34 -11.86 17.85 3.00
N VAL A 35 -12.17 19.13 2.93
CA VAL A 35 -11.52 20.22 3.71
C VAL A 35 -11.79 20.15 5.22
N HIS A 36 -12.64 19.23 5.71
CA HIS A 36 -13.14 19.28 7.10
C HIS A 36 -12.99 18.02 7.96
N GLY A 37 -12.23 17.01 7.55
CA GLY A 37 -11.89 15.89 8.45
C GLY A 37 -10.43 16.00 8.87
N GLY A 38 -10.11 15.83 10.15
CA GLY A 38 -8.72 15.65 10.61
C GLY A 38 -8.06 14.40 9.99
N THR A 39 -7.26 13.64 10.74
CA THR A 39 -6.67 12.37 10.24
C THR A 39 -7.72 11.41 9.64
N CYS A 40 -8.96 11.42 10.14
CA CYS A 40 -10.09 10.64 9.61
C CYS A 40 -10.52 11.04 8.18
N GLY A 41 -10.26 12.28 7.75
CA GLY A 41 -10.61 12.75 6.41
C GLY A 41 -9.84 12.01 5.30
N GLN A 42 -8.70 11.42 5.64
CA GLN A 42 -7.88 10.63 4.71
C GLN A 42 -8.45 9.25 4.42
N LEU A 43 -9.27 8.71 5.33
CA LEU A 43 -9.90 7.40 5.20
C LEU A 43 -11.20 7.44 4.40
N LEU A 44 -11.83 8.61 4.31
CA LEU A 44 -13.13 8.78 3.68
C LEU A 44 -12.98 9.18 2.21
N GLU A 45 -13.55 8.38 1.30
CA GLU A 45 -13.65 8.73 -0.11
C GLU A 45 -15.11 9.03 -0.49
N LYS A 46 -15.30 10.05 -1.33
CA LYS A 46 -16.61 10.51 -1.78
C LYS A 46 -16.63 10.64 -3.30
N TYR A 47 -17.51 9.89 -3.94
CA TYR A 47 -17.68 9.87 -5.39
C TYR A 47 -19.03 10.46 -5.77
N LYS A 48 -19.04 11.37 -6.75
CA LYS A 48 -20.27 12.00 -7.25
C LYS A 48 -21.03 10.99 -8.12
N VAL A 49 -22.33 10.87 -7.87
CA VAL A 49 -23.29 10.12 -8.68
C VAL A 49 -24.21 11.15 -9.38
N LYS A 50 -24.97 10.76 -10.40
CA LYS A 50 -25.97 11.65 -11.03
C LYS A 50 -26.85 12.37 -10.00
N GLY A 51 -27.23 13.59 -10.35
CA GLY A 51 -28.04 14.47 -9.50
C GLY A 51 -27.24 15.11 -8.37
N GLN A 52 -27.83 15.14 -7.17
CA GLN A 52 -27.23 15.71 -5.96
C GLN A 52 -26.71 14.63 -5.00
N LEU A 53 -26.65 13.37 -5.45
CA LEU A 53 -26.24 12.23 -4.63
C LEU A 53 -24.73 11.99 -4.71
N ASN A 54 -24.19 11.43 -3.63
CA ASN A 54 -22.79 11.06 -3.54
C ASN A 54 -22.67 9.69 -2.87
N LEU A 55 -21.83 8.83 -3.43
CA LEU A 55 -21.42 7.59 -2.79
C LEU A 55 -20.28 7.91 -1.83
N ILE A 56 -20.46 7.54 -0.57
CA ILE A 56 -19.46 7.69 0.48
C ILE A 56 -19.00 6.29 0.89
N TRP A 57 -17.70 6.06 0.94
CA TRP A 57 -17.14 4.76 1.28
C TRP A 57 -15.78 4.90 1.98
N SER A 58 -15.34 3.84 2.64
CA SER A 58 -14.01 3.78 3.26
C SER A 58 -13.44 2.36 3.24
N VAL A 59 -12.15 2.24 3.58
CA VAL A 59 -11.48 0.96 3.84
C VAL A 59 -11.39 0.76 5.34
N ASP A 60 -11.79 -0.42 5.79
CA ASP A 60 -11.61 -0.86 7.16
C ASP A 60 -10.75 -2.12 7.22
N VAL A 61 -10.28 -2.48 8.41
CA VAL A 61 -9.48 -3.67 8.66
C VAL A 61 -10.09 -4.53 9.75
N LEU A 62 -10.11 -5.83 9.49
CA LEU A 62 -10.55 -6.86 10.41
C LEU A 62 -9.37 -7.78 10.71
N GLU A 63 -9.19 -8.12 11.99
CA GLU A 63 -8.26 -9.17 12.39
C GLU A 63 -8.90 -10.54 12.18
N GLU A 64 -8.28 -11.37 11.34
CA GLU A 64 -8.70 -12.72 11.03
C GLU A 64 -7.46 -13.64 11.03
N ASN A 65 -7.47 -14.71 11.83
CA ASN A 65 -6.38 -15.71 11.88
C ASN A 65 -4.97 -15.11 12.11
N SER A 66 -4.86 -14.07 12.94
CA SER A 66 -3.61 -13.33 13.18
C SER A 66 -3.09 -12.54 11.98
N ASP A 67 -3.95 -12.27 10.99
CA ASP A 67 -3.71 -11.32 9.91
C ASP A 67 -4.75 -10.18 9.96
N TYR A 68 -4.33 -8.97 9.66
CA TYR A 68 -5.24 -7.88 9.31
C TYR A 68 -5.62 -7.98 7.84
N VAL A 69 -6.92 -8.05 7.57
CA VAL A 69 -7.49 -8.08 6.22
C VAL A 69 -8.28 -6.81 5.97
N GLN A 70 -7.98 -6.12 4.87
CA GLN A 70 -8.71 -4.94 4.44
C GLN A 70 -10.05 -5.30 3.76
N PHE A 71 -11.08 -4.49 4.00
CA PHE A 71 -12.38 -4.60 3.34
C PHE A 71 -13.03 -3.23 3.11
N LEU A 72 -14.00 -3.20 2.19
CA LEU A 72 -14.76 -2.00 1.84
C LEU A 72 -15.96 -1.83 2.78
N ILE A 73 -16.14 -0.63 3.33
CA ILE A 73 -17.33 -0.27 4.10
C ILE A 73 -18.13 0.85 3.42
N LEU A 74 -19.45 0.66 3.37
CA LEU A 74 -20.43 1.61 2.85
C LEU A 74 -21.33 2.06 4.02
N PRO A 75 -20.98 3.14 4.72
CA PRO A 75 -21.80 3.61 5.82
C PRO A 75 -23.14 4.14 5.31
N GLU A 76 -24.17 4.01 6.15
CA GLU A 76 -25.45 4.67 5.91
C GLU A 76 -25.33 6.20 6.06
N PHE A 77 -24.42 6.67 6.93
CA PHE A 77 -24.18 8.10 7.19
C PHE A 77 -22.69 8.39 7.48
N ALA A 78 -22.20 9.52 6.99
CA ALA A 78 -20.82 9.97 7.22
C ALA A 78 -20.48 10.19 8.70
N GLU A 79 -21.45 10.62 9.51
CA GLU A 79 -21.28 10.81 10.96
C GLU A 79 -20.95 9.50 11.68
N ARG A 80 -21.54 8.38 11.24
CA ARG A 80 -21.24 7.05 11.80
C ARG A 80 -19.78 6.67 11.55
N LEU A 81 -19.22 7.01 10.38
CA LEU A 81 -17.80 6.78 10.11
C LEU A 81 -16.90 7.64 10.99
N GLN A 82 -17.26 8.90 11.25
CA GLN A 82 -16.45 9.73 12.14
C GLN A 82 -16.38 9.13 13.55
N ILE A 83 -17.50 8.59 14.07
CA ILE A 83 -17.54 7.89 15.35
C ILE A 83 -16.65 6.64 15.32
N ILE A 84 -16.73 5.84 14.25
CA ILE A 84 -15.89 4.65 14.07
C ILE A 84 -14.41 5.04 14.06
N PHE A 85 -14.01 6.01 13.23
CA PHE A 85 -12.61 6.41 13.11
C PHE A 85 -12.06 7.10 14.36
N HIS A 86 -12.90 7.75 15.16
CA HIS A 86 -12.48 8.30 16.44
C HIS A 86 -12.05 7.21 17.44
N SER A 87 -12.57 5.99 17.30
CA SER A 87 -12.17 4.85 18.12
C SER A 87 -10.86 4.17 17.67
N TYR A 88 -10.27 4.59 16.54
CA TYR A 88 -9.13 3.88 15.94
C TYR A 88 -7.82 4.34 16.57
N THR A 89 -6.93 3.37 16.82
CA THR A 89 -5.53 3.67 17.10
C THR A 89 -4.83 4.16 15.83
N ALA A 90 -3.71 4.86 16.00
CA ALA A 90 -2.89 5.29 14.86
C ALA A 90 -2.49 4.09 13.97
N ASP A 91 -2.16 2.95 14.58
CA ASP A 91 -1.79 1.73 13.84
C ASP A 91 -2.95 1.21 13.00
N LYS A 92 -4.17 1.16 13.55
CA LYS A 92 -5.35 0.76 12.78
C LYS A 92 -5.64 1.73 11.64
N MET A 93 -5.53 3.04 11.86
CA MET A 93 -5.68 4.04 10.79
C MET A 93 -4.62 3.86 9.69
N ASN A 94 -3.36 3.62 10.07
CA ASN A 94 -2.28 3.37 9.12
C ASN A 94 -2.56 2.12 8.29
N LEU A 95 -3.04 1.03 8.90
CA LEU A 95 -3.44 -0.18 8.19
C LEU A 95 -4.55 0.08 7.16
N CYS A 96 -5.54 0.91 7.48
CA CYS A 96 -6.58 1.30 6.52
C CYS A 96 -6.05 2.16 5.35
N LEU A 97 -4.94 2.88 5.54
CA LEU A 97 -4.34 3.74 4.52
C LEU A 97 -3.40 2.98 3.58
N LEU A 98 -2.92 1.80 3.96
CA LEU A 98 -2.05 0.99 3.13
C LEU A 98 -2.78 0.58 1.85
N ARG A 99 -2.08 0.69 0.72
CA ARG A 99 -2.60 0.34 -0.61
C ARG A 99 -1.65 -0.64 -1.26
N CYS A 100 -2.18 -1.77 -1.71
CA CYS A 100 -1.48 -2.66 -2.63
C CYS A 100 -2.01 -2.39 -4.04
N VAL A 101 -1.12 -2.17 -5.00
CA VAL A 101 -1.49 -1.90 -6.39
C VAL A 101 -0.96 -3.03 -7.27
N GLU A 102 -1.86 -3.70 -7.98
CA GLU A 102 -1.55 -4.72 -8.97
C GLU A 102 -2.01 -4.22 -10.34
N GLY A 103 -1.04 -3.83 -11.18
CA GLY A 103 -1.33 -3.14 -12.44
C GLY A 103 -1.98 -1.78 -12.21
N ASP A 104 -3.23 -1.62 -12.66
CA ASP A 104 -4.06 -0.42 -12.49
C ASP A 104 -5.10 -0.56 -11.36
N LYS A 105 -5.10 -1.67 -10.64
CA LYS A 105 -6.10 -2.00 -9.62
C LYS A 105 -5.52 -1.94 -8.21
N VAL A 106 -6.30 -1.42 -7.28
CA VAL A 106 -6.00 -1.47 -5.84
C VAL A 106 -6.66 -2.70 -5.24
N VAL A 107 -5.83 -3.63 -4.75
CA VAL A 107 -6.26 -4.88 -4.15
C VAL A 107 -6.21 -4.80 -2.62
N PRO A 108 -7.09 -5.51 -1.90
CA PRO A 108 -7.02 -5.59 -0.45
C PRO A 108 -5.66 -6.12 0.00
N MET A 109 -5.04 -5.44 0.96
CA MET A 109 -3.80 -5.91 1.56
C MET A 109 -4.10 -6.84 2.73
N ARG A 110 -3.26 -7.87 2.89
CA ARG A 110 -3.15 -8.67 4.11
C ARG A 110 -1.84 -8.33 4.79
N SER A 111 -1.92 -7.99 6.07
CA SER A 111 -0.74 -7.71 6.90
C SER A 111 -0.74 -8.66 8.09
N PRO A 112 0.39 -9.28 8.46
CA PRO A 112 0.46 -10.03 9.69
C PRO A 112 0.15 -9.09 10.87
N VAL A 113 -0.59 -9.58 11.86
CA VAL A 113 -0.68 -8.90 13.14
C VAL A 113 0.72 -8.96 13.75
N ASP A 114 1.31 -7.79 13.98
CA ASP A 114 2.63 -7.70 14.58
C ASP A 114 2.64 -8.52 15.88
N SER A 115 3.29 -9.69 15.83
CA SER A 115 3.47 -10.57 16.98
C SER A 115 4.46 -9.98 18.00
N SER A 116 4.77 -8.69 17.90
CA SER A 116 5.78 -8.02 18.71
C SER A 116 5.21 -7.61 20.07
N SER A 117 4.90 -8.62 20.89
CA SER A 117 5.40 -8.56 22.26
C SER A 117 6.86 -9.01 22.21
N SER A 118 7.79 -8.05 22.36
CA SER A 118 9.26 -8.21 22.28
C SER A 118 9.80 -8.27 20.83
N ARG A 119 10.82 -7.53 20.38
CA ARG A 119 11.90 -6.76 21.01
C ARG A 119 12.27 -5.60 20.08
N VAL A 120 12.90 -4.58 20.65
CA VAL A 120 13.69 -3.57 19.91
C VAL A 120 14.72 -4.31 19.05
N ALA A 121 14.42 -4.48 17.77
CA ALA A 121 15.39 -4.94 16.78
C ALA A 121 15.76 -3.75 15.90
N ASP A 122 17.06 -3.60 15.65
CA ASP A 122 17.63 -2.58 14.78
C ASP A 122 16.94 -2.64 13.39
N PRO A 123 16.36 -1.54 12.88
CA PRO A 123 15.68 -1.51 11.59
C PRO A 123 16.54 -2.02 10.42
N VAL A 124 17.88 -1.96 10.52
CA VAL A 124 18.80 -2.54 9.53
C VAL A 124 18.70 -4.06 9.48
N GLU A 125 18.48 -4.73 10.61
CA GLU A 125 18.41 -6.19 10.71
C GLU A 125 17.08 -6.76 10.16
N ILE A 126 16.01 -5.97 10.24
CA ILE A 126 14.69 -6.32 9.74
C ILE A 126 14.67 -6.29 8.20
N LEU A 127 15.33 -5.30 7.60
CA LEU A 127 15.39 -5.15 6.13
C LEU A 127 16.48 -6.02 5.47
N SER A 128 17.57 -6.30 6.17
CA SER A 128 18.68 -7.09 5.60
C SER A 128 18.28 -8.53 5.30
N LYS A 129 17.47 -9.19 6.13
CA LYS A 129 17.04 -10.59 5.92
C LYS A 129 16.26 -10.82 4.62
N PRO A 130 15.15 -10.11 4.33
CA PRO A 130 14.41 -10.29 3.09
C PRO A 130 15.16 -9.83 1.85
N LEU A 131 15.99 -8.78 1.95
CA LEU A 131 16.77 -8.27 0.82
C LEU A 131 17.97 -9.15 0.47
N SER A 132 18.55 -9.85 1.45
CA SER A 132 19.63 -10.83 1.19
C SER A 132 19.19 -11.97 0.27
N SER A 133 17.89 -12.32 0.30
CA SER A 133 17.31 -13.35 -0.58
C SER A 133 17.08 -12.88 -2.02
N LEU A 134 17.21 -11.58 -2.31
CA LEU A 134 17.05 -11.00 -3.65
C LEU A 134 18.39 -10.81 -4.39
N SER A 135 19.49 -11.34 -3.86
CA SER A 135 20.80 -11.26 -4.51
C SER A 135 20.80 -12.05 -5.82
N LEU A 136 20.60 -11.35 -6.94
CA LEU A 136 20.88 -11.86 -8.28
C LEU A 136 22.39 -12.01 -8.40
N THR A 137 22.86 -13.24 -8.19
CA THR A 137 24.24 -13.61 -8.49
C THR A 137 24.31 -13.79 -9.99
N ASP A 138 24.84 -12.79 -10.71
CA ASP A 138 25.28 -12.99 -12.10
C ASP A 138 26.48 -13.93 -12.05
N GLU A 139 26.22 -15.22 -12.23
CA GLU A 139 27.25 -16.22 -12.49
C GLU A 139 27.88 -15.90 -13.85
N PRO A 140 29.17 -15.50 -13.90
CA PRO A 140 29.82 -15.32 -15.18
C PRO A 140 30.07 -16.70 -15.79
N GLN A 141 29.17 -17.12 -16.69
CA GLN A 141 29.41 -18.22 -17.63
C GLN A 141 30.65 -17.89 -18.46
N THR A 142 31.81 -18.35 -17.99
CA THR A 142 33.06 -18.29 -18.74
C THR A 142 33.39 -19.69 -19.21
N SER A 143 33.22 -19.88 -20.51
CA SER A 143 33.65 -21.06 -21.27
C SER A 143 35.16 -21.24 -21.07
N SER A 144 35.54 -22.26 -20.31
CA SER A 144 36.95 -22.58 -20.04
C SER A 144 37.59 -23.23 -21.27
N SER A 145 38.51 -22.50 -21.91
CA SER A 145 39.66 -23.05 -22.64
C SER A 145 40.92 -22.43 -22.06
N GLY A 146 41.91 -23.28 -21.73
CA GLY A 146 43.30 -22.86 -21.58
C GLY A 146 43.83 -22.82 -20.15
N LYS A 147 44.75 -23.74 -19.87
CA LYS A 147 45.48 -23.91 -18.61
C LYS A 147 46.48 -22.78 -18.33
N SER A 148 46.73 -22.57 -17.04
CA SER A 148 48.05 -22.49 -16.38
C SER A 148 48.51 -21.17 -15.73
N ASN A 149 48.79 -21.34 -14.42
CA ASN A 149 49.94 -20.87 -13.63
C ASN A 149 50.05 -19.41 -13.14
N ILE A 150 49.73 -19.28 -11.84
CA ILE A 150 50.46 -18.63 -10.74
C ILE A 150 51.76 -17.88 -11.12
N SER A 151 51.83 -16.59 -10.76
CA SER A 151 52.98 -16.02 -10.01
C SER A 151 52.63 -14.68 -9.38
N THR A 152 52.93 -14.54 -8.10
CA THR A 152 52.90 -13.32 -7.29
C THR A 152 54.12 -12.41 -7.55
N TRP A 153 53.91 -11.10 -7.38
CA TRP A 153 54.87 -10.08 -6.88
C TRP A 153 55.94 -9.48 -7.82
N TRP A 154 55.78 -8.21 -8.22
CA TRP A 154 56.46 -7.03 -7.62
C TRP A 154 56.43 -5.74 -8.49
N ARG A 155 56.40 -4.61 -7.77
CA ARG A 155 57.21 -3.38 -7.93
C ARG A 155 56.56 -2.09 -8.50
N LYS A 156 56.55 -1.09 -7.59
CA LYS A 156 56.44 0.38 -7.76
C LYS A 156 57.17 0.97 -8.98
N LYS A 157 56.63 2.09 -9.48
CA LYS A 157 57.41 3.29 -9.84
C LYS A 157 56.66 4.57 -9.46
N ASP A 158 57.33 5.37 -8.63
CA ASP A 158 57.13 6.79 -8.40
C ASP A 158 57.59 7.62 -9.62
N THR A 159 57.00 8.80 -9.82
CA THR A 159 57.66 9.98 -10.40
C THR A 159 57.14 11.26 -9.75
N GLY A 160 58.04 12.02 -9.10
CA GLY A 160 57.87 13.41 -8.65
C GLY A 160 57.82 14.41 -9.81
N LEU A 161 57.86 15.74 -9.66
CA LEU A 161 58.64 16.57 -8.74
C LEU A 161 58.21 18.07 -8.86
N LYS A 162 58.12 18.74 -7.71
CA LYS A 162 58.37 20.17 -7.35
C LYS A 162 58.50 21.27 -8.43
N ARG A 163 57.91 22.44 -8.12
CA ARG A 163 58.63 23.55 -7.44
C ARG A 163 57.73 24.22 -6.43
#